data_AF-A0A960Y104-F1
#
_entry.id   AF-A0A960Y104-F1
#
_cell.length_a   1.000
_cell.length_b   1.000
_cell.length_c   1.000
_cell.angle_alpha   90.00
_cell.angle_beta   90.00
_cell.angle_gamma   90.00
#
_symmetry.space_group_name_H-M   'P 1'
#
loop_
_entity.id
_entity.type
_entity.pdbx_description
1 polymer ?
#
loop_
_entity_poly.entity_id
_entity_poly.type
_entity_poly.pdbx_seq_one_letter_code
_entity_poly.pdbx_strand_id
1 'polypeptide(L)'
;MEDEIEKTVAEYRNQMKEAEGSYAFRLLMLDFKEKALNDEIAVWFLFKSIIKECIESPDYFETNPSAIVSTFYILNDIDNEKSFALLKWFIQNCNENTPNGAIELLSTLITSFSNLDFKEFHTYSKSQNQAISGIGYLTIYNLFMEGRLSKEEAEKVLEISKNYNNNRYHISDTHETLKFRFRELYSDENYDNSEIDLNLL
;
A
#
# COMPACT_ATOMS: atom_id res chain seq x y z
N MET A 1 5.27 -12.62 -31.21
CA MET A 1 5.39 -12.77 -29.74
C MET A 1 4.90 -11.51 -29.03
N GLU A 2 5.47 -10.33 -29.29
CA GLU A 2 4.98 -9.07 -28.68
C GLU A 2 3.53 -8.76 -29.10
N ASP A 3 3.22 -8.82 -30.40
CA ASP A 3 1.85 -8.65 -30.93
C ASP A 3 0.81 -9.63 -30.35
N GLU A 4 1.23 -10.85 -30.02
CA GLU A 4 0.34 -11.88 -29.45
C GLU A 4 0.08 -11.62 -27.97
N ILE A 5 1.08 -11.15 -27.22
CA ILE A 5 0.93 -10.73 -25.82
C ILE A 5 0.01 -9.52 -25.75
N GLU A 6 0.24 -8.50 -26.58
CA GLU A 6 -0.60 -7.30 -26.62
C GLU A 6 -2.06 -7.63 -26.94
N LYS A 7 -2.29 -8.51 -27.92
CA LYS A 7 -3.63 -8.99 -28.24
C LYS A 7 -4.29 -9.70 -27.05
N THR A 8 -3.55 -10.58 -26.37
CA THR A 8 -4.05 -11.31 -25.20
C THR A 8 -4.39 -10.35 -24.05
N VAL A 9 -3.53 -9.35 -23.80
CA VAL A 9 -3.79 -8.30 -22.80
C VAL A 9 -5.05 -7.50 -23.14
N ALA A 10 -5.25 -7.15 -24.42
CA ALA A 10 -6.46 -6.47 -24.87
C ALA A 10 -7.72 -7.32 -24.66
N GLU A 11 -7.65 -8.62 -24.95
CA GLU A 11 -8.73 -9.58 -24.69
C GLU A 11 -9.05 -9.65 -23.18
N TYR A 12 -8.05 -9.74 -22.31
CA TYR A 12 -8.25 -9.72 -20.86
C TYR A 12 -8.89 -8.43 -20.37
N ARG A 13 -8.48 -7.27 -20.89
CA ARG A 13 -9.10 -5.98 -20.57
C ARG A 13 -10.56 -5.93 -20.98
N ASN A 14 -10.92 -6.50 -22.12
CA ASN A 14 -12.31 -6.57 -22.57
C ASN A 14 -13.14 -7.48 -21.65
N GLN A 15 -12.61 -8.65 -21.28
CA GLN A 15 -13.27 -9.57 -20.34
C GLN A 15 -13.52 -8.90 -18.97
N MET A 16 -12.54 -8.13 -18.46
CA MET A 16 -12.70 -7.38 -17.22
C MET A 16 -13.85 -6.38 -17.30
N LYS A 17 -13.93 -5.61 -18.38
CA LYS A 17 -14.98 -4.61 -18.60
C LYS A 17 -16.35 -5.24 -18.74
N GLU A 18 -16.47 -6.31 -19.51
CA GLU A 18 -17.74 -7.02 -19.72
C GLU A 18 -18.26 -7.67 -18.44
N ALA A 19 -17.35 -8.16 -17.59
CA ALA A 19 -17.72 -8.84 -16.36
C ALA A 19 -17.93 -7.90 -15.17
N GLU A 20 -17.53 -6.62 -15.26
CA GLU A 20 -17.44 -5.70 -14.12
C GLU A 20 -18.71 -5.65 -13.24
N GLY A 21 -18.51 -5.61 -11.91
CA GLY A 21 -19.61 -5.59 -10.94
C GLY A 21 -20.36 -6.92 -10.77
N SER A 22 -19.96 -8.00 -11.47
CA SER A 22 -20.63 -9.30 -11.42
C SER A 22 -19.85 -10.37 -10.64
N TYR A 23 -20.50 -11.52 -10.40
CA TYR A 23 -19.80 -12.71 -9.90
C TYR A 23 -18.76 -13.25 -10.90
N ALA A 24 -19.00 -13.10 -12.21
CA ALA A 24 -18.06 -13.51 -13.24
C ALA A 24 -16.73 -12.73 -13.14
N PHE A 25 -16.78 -11.45 -12.74
CA PHE A 25 -15.57 -10.66 -12.51
C PHE A 25 -14.71 -11.26 -11.40
N ARG A 26 -15.33 -11.68 -10.29
CA ARG A 26 -14.60 -12.32 -9.18
C ARG A 26 -13.92 -13.63 -9.63
N LEU A 27 -14.60 -14.44 -10.43
CA LEU A 27 -14.02 -15.65 -10.99
C LEU A 27 -12.87 -15.34 -11.95
N LEU A 28 -13.01 -14.30 -12.78
CA LEU A 28 -11.96 -13.85 -13.69
C LEU A 28 -10.71 -13.37 -12.92
N MET A 29 -10.89 -12.67 -11.80
CA MET A 29 -9.76 -12.23 -10.95
C MET A 29 -9.03 -13.41 -10.32
N LEU A 30 -9.75 -14.45 -9.90
CA LEU A 30 -9.14 -15.70 -9.43
C LEU A 30 -8.37 -16.41 -10.56
N ASP A 31 -8.94 -16.47 -11.77
CA ASP A 31 -8.25 -17.02 -12.94
C ASP A 31 -6.96 -16.26 -13.26
N PHE A 32 -6.98 -14.93 -13.21
CA PHE A 32 -5.76 -14.12 -13.38
C PHE A 32 -4.73 -14.37 -12.28
N LYS A 33 -5.15 -14.52 -11.02
CA LYS A 33 -4.24 -14.92 -9.94
C LYS A 33 -3.56 -16.25 -10.26
N GLU A 34 -4.33 -17.28 -10.63
CA GLU A 34 -3.78 -18.60 -10.96
C GLU A 34 -2.83 -18.56 -12.17
N LYS A 35 -3.16 -17.80 -13.20
CA LYS A 35 -2.29 -17.58 -14.37
C LYS A 35 -1.00 -16.86 -13.99
N ALA A 36 -1.06 -15.86 -13.14
CA ALA A 36 0.12 -15.15 -12.64
C ALA A 36 1.03 -16.06 -11.80
N LEU A 37 0.46 -16.94 -10.97
CA LEU A 37 1.19 -17.96 -10.21
C LEU A 37 1.89 -18.98 -11.12
N ASN A 38 1.32 -19.25 -12.30
CA ASN A 38 1.92 -20.07 -13.35
C ASN A 38 2.85 -19.27 -14.29
N ASP A 39 3.24 -18.05 -13.91
CA ASP A 39 4.12 -17.16 -14.66
C ASP A 39 3.65 -16.81 -16.08
N GLU A 40 2.33 -16.75 -16.29
CA GLU A 40 1.78 -16.32 -17.59
C GLU A 40 2.14 -14.86 -17.88
N ILE A 41 2.95 -14.67 -18.92
CA ILE A 41 3.50 -13.34 -19.29
C ILE A 41 2.39 -12.31 -19.53
N ALA A 42 1.32 -12.67 -20.24
CA ALA A 42 0.25 -11.74 -20.58
C ALA A 42 -0.46 -11.17 -19.34
N VAL A 43 -0.67 -11.96 -18.29
CA VAL A 43 -1.28 -11.46 -17.04
C VAL A 43 -0.35 -10.51 -16.30
N TRP A 44 0.96 -10.78 -16.27
CA TRP A 44 1.93 -9.84 -15.68
C TRP A 44 1.98 -8.52 -16.46
N PHE A 45 1.89 -8.56 -17.78
CA PHE A 45 1.77 -7.37 -18.62
C PHE A 45 0.44 -6.63 -18.37
N LEU A 46 -0.66 -7.36 -18.17
CA LEU A 46 -1.94 -6.78 -17.78
C LEU A 46 -1.81 -6.00 -16.47
N PHE A 47 -1.31 -6.61 -15.40
CA PHE A 47 -1.12 -5.93 -14.10
C PHE A 47 -0.21 -4.71 -14.21
N LYS A 48 0.92 -4.85 -14.92
CA LYS A 48 1.85 -3.73 -15.17
C LYS A 48 1.15 -2.60 -15.92
N SER A 49 0.34 -2.90 -16.92
CA SER A 49 -0.36 -1.88 -17.72
C SER A 49 -1.42 -1.13 -16.90
N ILE A 50 -2.16 -1.81 -16.01
CA ILE A 50 -3.13 -1.17 -15.11
C ILE A 50 -2.39 -0.23 -14.14
N ILE A 51 -1.29 -0.69 -13.53
CA ILE A 51 -0.47 0.14 -12.65
C ILE A 51 0.10 1.35 -13.39
N LYS A 52 0.55 1.16 -14.63
CA LYS A 52 1.04 2.25 -15.48
C LYS A 52 -0.02 3.34 -15.68
N GLU A 53 -1.25 2.93 -16.00
CA GLU A 53 -2.36 3.87 -16.18
C GLU A 53 -2.67 4.64 -14.88
N CYS A 54 -2.61 3.98 -13.71
CA CYS A 54 -2.75 4.65 -12.42
C CYS A 54 -1.65 5.69 -12.14
N ILE A 55 -0.42 5.42 -12.59
CA ILE A 55 0.73 6.35 -12.46
C ILE A 55 0.53 7.56 -13.39
N GLU A 56 0.15 7.31 -14.64
CA GLU A 56 0.05 8.33 -15.69
C GLU A 56 -1.23 9.17 -15.58
N SER A 57 -2.33 8.61 -15.08
CA SER A 57 -3.63 9.25 -15.00
C SER A 57 -4.31 8.97 -13.65
N PRO A 58 -4.28 9.92 -12.70
CA PRO A 58 -4.96 9.77 -11.41
C PRO A 58 -6.47 9.51 -11.54
N ASP A 59 -7.13 10.08 -12.57
CA ASP A 59 -8.56 9.87 -12.87
C ASP A 59 -8.88 8.41 -13.23
N TYR A 60 -7.86 7.61 -13.57
CA TYR A 60 -8.02 6.18 -13.79
C TYR A 60 -8.57 5.46 -12.55
N PHE A 61 -8.22 5.93 -11.34
CA PHE A 61 -8.78 5.43 -10.08
C PHE A 61 -10.30 5.60 -9.97
N GLU A 62 -10.84 6.67 -10.54
CA GLU A 62 -12.28 6.96 -10.50
C GLU A 62 -13.04 6.19 -11.59
N THR A 63 -12.40 5.99 -12.74
CA THR A 63 -13.04 5.38 -13.91
C THR A 63 -12.94 3.85 -13.96
N ASN A 64 -11.93 3.26 -13.33
CA ASN A 64 -11.69 1.81 -13.34
C ASN A 64 -11.38 1.23 -11.93
N PRO A 65 -12.14 1.60 -10.87
CA PRO A 65 -11.81 1.24 -9.49
C PRO A 65 -11.73 -0.28 -9.28
N SER A 66 -12.63 -1.05 -9.89
CA SER A 66 -12.67 -2.52 -9.74
C SER A 66 -11.40 -3.19 -10.25
N ALA A 67 -10.89 -2.75 -11.41
CA ALA A 67 -9.69 -3.29 -12.03
C ALA A 67 -8.45 -3.01 -11.17
N ILE A 68 -8.35 -1.79 -10.65
CA ILE A 68 -7.21 -1.32 -9.87
C ILE A 68 -7.16 -2.01 -8.51
N VAL A 69 -8.27 -1.96 -7.78
CA VAL A 69 -8.39 -2.58 -6.46
C VAL A 69 -8.11 -4.08 -6.57
N SER A 70 -8.70 -4.76 -7.54
CA SER A 70 -8.46 -6.20 -7.74
C SER A 70 -7.02 -6.50 -8.10
N THR A 71 -6.39 -5.68 -8.96
CA THR A 71 -4.97 -5.83 -9.30
C THR A 71 -4.09 -5.72 -8.05
N PHE A 72 -4.30 -4.70 -7.21
CA PHE A 72 -3.52 -4.56 -5.99
C PHE A 72 -3.74 -5.70 -5.00
N TYR A 73 -4.98 -6.15 -4.80
CA TYR A 73 -5.25 -7.31 -3.95
C TYR A 73 -4.64 -8.61 -4.49
N ILE A 74 -4.70 -8.86 -5.80
CA ILE A 74 -4.07 -10.05 -6.40
C ILE A 74 -2.55 -10.00 -6.20
N LEU A 75 -1.91 -8.87 -6.49
CA LEU A 75 -0.46 -8.74 -6.29
C LEU A 75 -0.07 -8.97 -4.83
N ASN A 76 -0.85 -8.44 -3.90
CA ASN A 76 -0.67 -8.65 -2.48
C ASN A 76 -0.79 -10.12 -2.08
N ASP A 77 -1.82 -10.80 -2.58
CA ASP A 77 -2.12 -12.20 -2.28
C ASP A 77 -1.11 -13.17 -2.93
N ILE A 78 -0.46 -12.77 -4.03
CA ILE A 78 0.66 -13.53 -4.63
C ILE A 78 1.94 -13.43 -3.78
N ASP A 79 2.17 -12.30 -3.10
CA ASP A 79 3.29 -12.08 -2.17
C ASP A 79 4.66 -12.61 -2.64
N ASN A 80 5.07 -12.22 -3.84
CA ASN A 80 6.39 -12.56 -4.39
C ASN A 80 7.16 -11.32 -4.85
N GLU A 81 8.43 -11.51 -5.22
CA GLU A 81 9.31 -10.41 -5.66
C GLU A 81 8.77 -9.63 -6.87
N LYS A 82 8.11 -10.31 -7.82
CA LYS A 82 7.52 -9.66 -9.01
C LYS A 82 6.35 -8.76 -8.60
N SER A 83 5.47 -9.26 -7.73
CA SER A 83 4.35 -8.49 -7.19
C SER A 83 4.83 -7.29 -6.40
N PHE A 84 5.79 -7.50 -5.49
CA PHE A 84 6.38 -6.44 -4.70
C PHE A 84 7.03 -5.37 -5.59
N ALA A 85 7.77 -5.78 -6.62
CA ALA A 85 8.39 -4.85 -7.57
C ALA A 85 7.37 -3.96 -8.30
N LEU A 86 6.20 -4.51 -8.68
CA LEU A 86 5.13 -3.74 -9.31
C LEU A 86 4.49 -2.73 -8.34
N LEU A 87 4.21 -3.12 -7.09
CA LEU A 87 3.69 -2.21 -6.07
C LEU A 87 4.70 -1.11 -5.74
N LYS A 88 5.97 -1.47 -5.58
CA LYS A 88 7.06 -0.52 -5.37
C LYS A 88 7.20 0.45 -6.53
N TRP A 89 7.10 -0.04 -7.77
CA TRP A 89 7.11 0.81 -8.96
C TRP A 89 5.97 1.82 -8.95
N PHE A 90 4.75 1.41 -8.53
CA PHE A 90 3.66 2.35 -8.32
C PHE A 90 4.04 3.44 -7.31
N ILE A 91 4.48 3.06 -6.11
CA ILE A 91 4.77 4.01 -5.02
C ILE A 91 5.84 5.02 -5.43
N GLN A 92 6.90 4.57 -6.11
CA GLN A 92 8.00 5.43 -6.54
C GLN A 92 7.59 6.45 -7.61
N ASN A 93 6.49 6.20 -8.32
CA ASN A 93 6.07 7.01 -9.46
C ASN A 93 4.66 7.60 -9.30
N CYS A 94 3.99 7.39 -8.17
CA CYS A 94 2.60 7.83 -8.02
C CYS A 94 2.50 9.36 -8.08
N ASN A 95 1.47 9.83 -8.77
CA ASN A 95 1.21 11.25 -8.96
C ASN A 95 0.88 11.94 -7.62
N GLU A 96 1.22 13.22 -7.48
CA GLU A 96 0.85 14.00 -6.29
C GLU A 96 -0.67 14.06 -6.06
N ASN A 97 -1.47 13.87 -7.11
CA ASN A 97 -2.93 13.84 -7.07
C ASN A 97 -3.52 12.42 -6.89
N THR A 98 -2.71 11.38 -6.66
CA THR A 98 -3.21 10.02 -6.39
C THR A 98 -4.27 10.07 -5.27
N PRO A 99 -5.48 9.50 -5.45
CA PRO A 99 -6.57 9.64 -4.48
C PRO A 99 -6.23 9.10 -3.09
N ASN A 100 -6.90 9.64 -2.07
CA ASN A 100 -6.60 9.25 -0.70
C ASN A 100 -6.84 7.75 -0.44
N GLY A 101 -7.99 7.22 -0.87
CA GLY A 101 -8.28 5.78 -0.69
C GLY A 101 -7.24 4.85 -1.32
N ALA A 102 -6.55 5.27 -2.39
CA ALA A 102 -5.47 4.48 -2.99
C ALA A 102 -4.22 4.45 -2.10
N ILE A 103 -3.87 5.59 -1.49
CA ILE A 103 -2.74 5.71 -0.56
C ILE A 103 -2.98 4.86 0.70
N GLU A 104 -4.19 4.91 1.26
CA GLU A 104 -4.60 4.09 2.41
C GLU A 104 -4.58 2.60 2.09
N LEU A 105 -5.15 2.21 0.94
CA LEU A 105 -5.14 0.82 0.47
C LEU A 105 -3.71 0.30 0.35
N LEU A 106 -2.84 1.03 -0.34
CA LEU A 106 -1.48 0.58 -0.62
C LEU A 106 -0.61 0.52 0.63
N SER A 107 -0.72 1.50 1.52
CA SER A 107 0.01 1.49 2.79
C SER A 107 -0.45 0.36 3.73
N THR A 108 -1.66 -0.16 3.55
CA THR A 108 -2.16 -1.33 4.28
C THR A 108 -1.73 -2.64 3.60
N LEU A 109 -1.85 -2.74 2.28
CA LEU A 109 -1.47 -3.94 1.54
C LEU A 109 0.03 -4.20 1.65
N ILE A 110 0.84 -3.17 1.42
CA ILE A 110 2.28 -3.35 1.34
C ILE A 110 2.86 -3.86 2.66
N THR A 111 2.24 -3.60 3.81
CA THR A 111 2.73 -4.18 5.08
C THR A 111 2.66 -5.69 5.10
N SER A 112 1.77 -6.33 4.35
CA SER A 112 1.70 -7.81 4.35
C SER A 112 2.94 -8.50 3.78
N PHE A 113 3.74 -7.81 2.97
CA PHE A 113 4.98 -8.37 2.42
C PHE A 113 6.03 -8.59 3.52
N SER A 114 6.71 -9.74 3.48
CA SER A 114 7.73 -10.09 4.48
C SER A 114 9.00 -9.25 4.39
N ASN A 115 9.32 -8.74 3.19
CA ASN A 115 10.63 -8.15 2.86
C ASN A 115 10.65 -6.61 2.88
N LEU A 116 9.89 -6.00 3.78
CA LEU A 116 9.82 -4.55 3.87
C LEU A 116 11.05 -3.97 4.56
N ASP A 117 11.71 -3.04 3.88
CA ASP A 117 12.80 -2.26 4.46
C ASP A 117 12.26 -0.96 5.06
N PHE A 118 12.33 -0.85 6.38
CA PHE A 118 11.98 0.37 7.09
C PHE A 118 12.69 1.62 6.52
N LYS A 119 13.97 1.50 6.14
CA LYS A 119 14.76 2.65 5.65
C LYS A 119 14.19 3.20 4.36
N GLU A 120 13.68 2.34 3.50
CA GLU A 120 13.04 2.71 2.26
C GLU A 120 11.77 3.54 2.51
N PHE A 121 10.85 3.03 3.33
CA PHE A 121 9.59 3.74 3.62
C PHE A 121 9.79 5.01 4.47
N HIS A 122 10.80 5.01 5.34
CA HIS A 122 11.25 6.23 6.02
C HIS A 122 11.80 7.27 5.02
N THR A 123 12.43 6.84 3.92
CA THR A 123 12.83 7.77 2.86
C THR A 123 11.60 8.31 2.13
N TYR A 124 10.62 7.45 1.81
CA TYR A 124 9.37 7.88 1.19
C TYR A 124 8.59 8.86 2.05
N SER A 125 8.54 8.68 3.38
CA SER A 125 7.82 9.58 4.28
C SER A 125 8.33 11.03 4.23
N LYS A 126 9.57 11.23 3.78
CA LYS A 126 10.23 12.55 3.64
C LYS A 126 10.10 13.15 2.22
N SER A 127 9.40 12.49 1.33
CA SER A 127 9.20 12.97 -0.04
C SER A 127 8.46 14.31 -0.06
N GLN A 128 8.80 15.17 -1.02
CA GLN A 128 8.02 16.39 -1.27
C GLN A 128 6.66 16.07 -1.90
N ASN A 129 6.58 14.97 -2.65
CA ASN A 129 5.33 14.48 -3.19
C ASN A 129 4.47 13.95 -2.03
N GLN A 130 3.34 14.61 -1.78
CA GLN A 130 2.46 14.32 -0.65
C GLN A 130 1.86 12.91 -0.70
N ALA A 131 1.63 12.35 -1.88
CA ALA A 131 1.13 10.98 -2.02
C ALA A 131 2.20 9.97 -1.59
N ILE A 132 3.43 10.12 -2.08
CA ILE A 132 4.56 9.26 -1.71
C ILE A 132 4.87 9.39 -0.22
N SER A 133 4.88 10.62 0.30
CA SER A 133 5.05 10.90 1.74
C SER A 133 3.98 10.21 2.58
N GLY A 134 2.71 10.31 2.16
CA GLY A 134 1.58 9.64 2.80
C GLY A 134 1.74 8.12 2.85
N ILE A 135 2.05 7.50 1.70
CA ILE A 135 2.28 6.05 1.64
C ILE A 135 3.44 5.64 2.55
N GLY A 136 4.57 6.36 2.50
CA GLY A 136 5.74 6.07 3.33
C GLY A 136 5.43 6.15 4.82
N TYR A 137 4.79 7.23 5.26
CA TYR A 137 4.45 7.44 6.66
C TYR A 137 3.42 6.43 7.18
N LEU A 138 2.34 6.18 6.43
CA LEU A 138 1.32 5.22 6.82
C LEU A 138 1.88 3.79 6.89
N THR A 139 2.79 3.44 5.97
CA THR A 139 3.44 2.12 5.99
C THR A 139 4.29 1.94 7.26
N ILE A 140 5.16 2.90 7.60
CA ILE A 140 5.97 2.79 8.83
C ILE A 140 5.12 2.89 10.09
N TYR A 141 4.01 3.64 10.05
CA TYR A 141 3.02 3.68 11.12
C TYR A 141 2.38 2.30 11.32
N ASN A 142 1.91 1.65 10.27
CA ASN A 142 1.31 0.31 10.34
C ASN A 142 2.32 -0.73 10.86
N LEU A 143 3.56 -0.72 10.37
CA LEU A 143 4.62 -1.61 10.87
C LEU A 143 4.91 -1.38 12.36
N PHE A 144 4.87 -0.12 12.80
CA PHE A 144 5.01 0.23 14.21
C PHE A 144 3.86 -0.37 15.04
N MET A 145 2.61 -0.14 14.62
CA MET A 145 1.42 -0.60 15.35
C MET A 145 1.38 -2.14 15.46
N GLU A 146 1.79 -2.83 14.40
CA GLU A 146 1.95 -4.28 14.33
C GLU A 146 3.12 -4.83 15.18
N GLY A 147 3.98 -3.97 15.74
CA GLY A 147 5.13 -4.39 16.56
C GLY A 147 6.26 -5.04 15.74
N ARG A 148 6.38 -4.68 14.45
CA ARG A 148 7.35 -5.28 13.51
C ARG A 148 8.63 -4.47 13.35
N LEU A 149 8.74 -3.35 14.05
CA LEU A 149 9.94 -2.53 14.05
C LEU A 149 10.87 -2.94 15.20
N SER A 150 12.16 -2.72 15.04
CA SER A 150 13.07 -2.71 16.19
C SER A 150 12.82 -1.48 17.04
N LYS A 151 13.31 -1.48 18.29
CA LYS A 151 13.22 -0.31 19.18
C LYS A 151 13.83 0.96 18.55
N GLU A 152 14.97 0.84 17.87
CA GLU A 152 15.63 1.96 17.20
C GLU A 152 14.78 2.54 16.05
N GLU A 153 14.14 1.68 15.26
CA GLU A 153 13.26 2.09 14.17
C GLU A 153 11.98 2.72 14.73
N ALA A 154 11.42 2.16 15.80
CA ALA A 154 10.27 2.72 16.50
C ALA A 154 10.57 4.12 17.06
N GLU A 155 11.74 4.34 17.67
CA GLU A 155 12.18 5.67 18.12
C GLU A 155 12.25 6.68 16.97
N LYS A 156 12.69 6.25 15.78
CA LYS A 156 12.68 7.10 14.57
C LYS A 156 11.27 7.45 14.11
N VAL A 157 10.32 6.51 14.14
CA VAL A 157 8.91 6.80 13.82
C VAL A 157 8.33 7.83 14.78
N LEU A 158 8.63 7.72 16.08
CA LEU A 158 8.23 8.70 17.09
C LEU A 158 8.80 10.09 16.79
N GLU A 159 10.07 10.18 16.38
CA GLU A 159 10.68 11.46 16.00
C GLU A 159 9.99 12.09 14.79
N ILE A 160 9.74 11.31 13.74
CA ILE A 160 9.05 11.78 12.53
C ILE A 160 7.65 12.30 12.88
N SER A 161 6.88 11.54 13.67
CA SER A 161 5.49 11.88 13.99
C SER A 161 5.30 13.24 14.69
N LYS A 162 6.33 13.77 15.36
CA LYS A 162 6.27 15.10 16.02
C LYS A 162 6.12 16.25 15.04
N ASN A 163 6.76 16.11 13.88
CA ASN A 163 6.90 17.17 12.88
C ASN A 163 6.34 16.75 11.52
N TYR A 164 5.68 15.58 11.44
CA TYR A 164 5.13 15.08 10.20
C TYR A 164 4.00 16.00 9.75
N ASN A 165 4.25 16.72 8.66
CA ASN A 165 3.32 17.66 8.09
C ASN A 165 3.04 17.24 6.64
N ASN A 166 1.89 16.59 6.46
CA ASN A 166 1.35 16.25 5.16
C ASN A 166 -0.08 16.78 5.10
N ASN A 167 -0.32 17.73 4.19
CA ASN A 167 -1.60 18.43 4.13
C ASN A 167 -2.76 17.53 3.69
N ARG A 168 -2.46 16.37 3.10
CA ARG A 168 -3.44 15.35 2.67
C ARG A 168 -3.70 14.30 3.75
N TYR A 169 -2.73 14.11 4.65
CA TYR A 169 -2.70 13.08 5.69
C TYR A 169 -2.16 13.67 6.98
N HIS A 170 -2.98 14.49 7.61
CA HIS A 170 -2.78 14.86 9.00
C HIS A 170 -3.67 14.00 9.87
N ILE A 171 -3.07 13.07 10.60
CA ILE A 171 -3.78 12.31 11.62
C ILE A 171 -3.49 13.03 12.95
N SER A 172 -4.51 13.68 13.51
CA SER A 172 -4.42 14.26 14.85
C SER A 172 -4.09 13.17 15.86
N ASP A 173 -3.34 13.51 16.92
CA ASP A 173 -3.01 12.59 18.02
C ASP A 173 -2.20 11.34 17.63
N THR A 174 -1.68 11.27 16.40
CA THR A 174 -0.81 10.16 15.97
C THR A 174 0.41 10.02 16.85
N HIS A 175 1.01 11.16 17.25
CA HIS A 175 2.19 11.16 18.09
C HIS A 175 1.90 10.53 19.45
N GLU A 176 0.79 10.89 20.09
CA GLU A 176 0.40 10.33 21.40
C GLU A 176 0.02 8.85 21.29
N THR A 177 -0.68 8.46 20.21
CA THR A 177 -0.99 7.05 19.93
C THR A 177 0.28 6.20 19.80
N LEU A 178 1.26 6.69 19.03
CA LEU A 178 2.54 6.00 18.85
C LEU A 178 3.33 5.94 20.17
N LYS A 179 3.32 6.98 21.00
CA LYS A 179 3.98 6.97 22.31
C LYS A 179 3.36 5.93 23.23
N PHE A 180 2.03 5.86 23.29
CA PHE A 180 1.33 4.85 24.06
C PHE A 180 1.75 3.45 23.60
N ARG A 181 1.69 3.19 22.29
CA ARG A 181 2.07 1.91 21.72
C ARG A 181 3.56 1.57 21.90
N PHE A 182 4.44 2.56 21.83
CA PHE A 182 5.88 2.40 22.11
C PHE A 182 6.10 1.85 23.52
N ARG A 183 5.36 2.40 24.49
CA ARG A 183 5.48 1.99 25.89
C ARG A 183 5.04 0.53 26.05
N GLU A 184 3.94 0.13 25.43
CA GLU A 184 3.47 -1.26 25.47
C GLU A 184 4.48 -2.25 24.89
N LEU A 185 5.15 -1.88 23.80
CA LEU A 185 6.04 -2.78 23.06
C LEU A 185 7.47 -2.86 23.66
N TYR A 186 7.98 -1.78 24.26
CA TYR A 186 9.41 -1.65 24.59
C TYR A 186 9.72 -1.20 26.01
N SER A 187 8.71 -1.07 26.89
CA SER A 187 8.95 -0.81 28.31
C SER A 187 9.01 -2.14 29.06
N ASP A 188 10.10 -2.38 29.80
CA ASP A 188 10.13 -3.43 30.82
C ASP A 188 9.05 -3.14 31.89
N GLU A 189 8.45 -4.19 32.46
CA GLU A 189 7.26 -4.28 33.34
C GLU A 189 7.21 -3.41 34.63
N ASN A 190 7.81 -2.21 34.67
CA ASN A 190 7.84 -1.32 35.84
C ASN A 190 7.36 0.11 35.52
N TYR A 191 6.28 0.27 34.77
CA TYR A 191 5.64 1.58 34.62
C TYR A 191 4.37 1.69 35.48
N ASP A 192 4.42 2.63 36.42
CA ASP A 192 3.33 3.01 37.31
C ASP A 192 2.16 3.61 36.50
N ASN A 193 0.97 3.04 36.67
CA ASN A 193 -0.27 3.40 35.96
C ASN A 193 -0.88 4.74 36.43
N SER A 194 -0.09 5.64 37.01
CA SER A 194 -0.60 6.82 37.71
C SER A 194 -0.94 8.02 36.81
N GLU A 195 -0.71 7.96 35.49
CA GLU A 195 -1.00 9.06 34.55
C GLU A 195 -1.80 8.65 33.30
N ILE A 196 -2.73 7.69 33.42
CA ILE A 196 -3.80 7.57 32.41
C ILE A 196 -5.01 8.35 32.93
N ASP A 197 -5.15 9.60 32.49
CA ASP A 197 -6.35 10.38 32.72
C ASP A 197 -7.48 9.83 31.84
N LEU A 198 -8.29 8.95 32.43
CA LEU A 198 -9.44 8.28 31.80
C LEU A 198 -10.65 9.20 31.59
N ASN A 199 -10.52 10.52 31.80
CA ASN A 199 -11.64 11.46 31.66
C ASN A 199 -11.93 11.92 30.21
N LEU A 200 -11.49 11.16 29.19
CA LEU A 200 -11.82 11.42 27.78
C LEU A 200 -12.75 10.36 27.15
N LEU A 201 -13.54 9.65 27.95
CA LEU A 201 -14.68 8.84 27.49
C LEU A 201 -16.01 9.58 27.66
#